data_AF-A0A6A0H332-F1
#
_entry.id   AF-A0A6A0H332-F1
#
_cell.length_a   1.000
_cell.length_b   1.000
_cell.length_c   1.000
_cell.angle_alpha   90.00
_cell.angle_beta   90.00
_cell.angle_gamma   90.00
#
_symmetry.space_group_name_H-M   'P 1'
#
loop_
_entity.id
_entity.type
_entity.pdbx_description
1 polymer ?
#
loop_
_entity_poly.entity_id
_entity_poly.type
_entity_poly.pdbx_seq_one_letter_code
_entity_poly.pdbx_strand_id
1 'polypeptide(L)'
;MVQRWIFVLLTSFYVTTMFRNKTVAELNKLQASIEAKLSGNTAGVDVGYWESLLSQLKAFQARARLRERHRDSLKHKLELLKAEQGVQPIDPSSCDTDEEVARYNSQNDKCDEMVAMALAAYSHERFSPKLIKIDNLEAGTDIIEEEEDDKRLEWQRSSVLKEVREGQNCRQREELTEEERRLQKEAQKNMTADEVQFSVETKLDPQQYLWSDKYRPRKPRYFNRVHTGFEWNKYNQTHYDMDNPPPKIVQGYKFNIFYPDLIEKADTPQYELIPIKDSPDFAMLKFTAGPPYEDIAFKIVNREWEYSYKRGFRCQFHNNIFQLWFHFKRYRYRR
;
A
#
# COMPACT_ATOMS: atom_id res chain seq x y z
N MET A 1 29.37 18.92 42.57
CA MET A 1 28.08 18.42 42.03
C MET A 1 28.23 17.72 40.67
N VAL A 2 29.02 18.26 39.74
CA VAL A 2 29.23 17.71 38.38
C VAL A 2 29.88 16.31 38.36
N GLN A 3 30.83 16.00 39.28
CA GLN A 3 31.47 14.67 39.32
C GLN A 3 30.56 13.52 39.74
N ARG A 4 29.49 13.80 40.50
CA ARG A 4 28.52 12.78 40.95
C ARG A 4 27.61 12.32 39.81
N TRP A 5 27.31 13.21 38.86
CA TRP A 5 26.53 12.90 37.65
C TRP A 5 27.34 12.15 36.59
N ILE A 6 28.63 12.47 36.44
CA ILE A 6 29.53 11.75 35.54
C ILE A 6 29.71 10.29 35.99
N PHE A 7 29.81 10.04 37.30
CA PHE A 7 29.92 8.68 37.84
C PHE A 7 28.64 7.85 37.66
N VAL A 8 27.46 8.46 37.82
CA VAL A 8 26.15 7.80 37.58
C VAL A 8 25.93 7.50 36.09
N LEU A 9 26.37 8.38 35.19
CA LEU A 9 26.26 8.16 33.74
C LEU A 9 27.24 7.09 33.22
N LEU A 10 28.48 7.07 33.73
CA LEU A 10 29.48 6.05 33.39
C LEU A 10 29.12 4.65 33.93
N THR A 11 28.61 4.59 35.17
CA THR A 11 28.13 3.33 35.75
C THR A 11 26.88 2.80 35.04
N SER A 12 25.95 3.67 34.64
CA SER A 12 24.78 3.31 33.83
C SER A 12 25.17 2.72 32.47
N PHE A 13 26.15 3.31 31.76
CA PHE A 13 26.65 2.78 30.49
C PHE A 13 27.39 1.43 30.63
N TYR A 14 28.15 1.26 31.71
CA TYR A 14 28.82 -0.01 31.99
C TYR A 14 27.83 -1.12 32.36
N VAL A 15 26.76 -0.77 33.07
CA VAL A 15 25.68 -1.68 33.43
C VAL A 15 24.85 -2.08 32.20
N THR A 16 24.56 -1.16 31.28
CA THR A 16 23.83 -1.48 30.04
C THR A 16 24.65 -2.35 29.09
N THR A 17 25.97 -2.15 29.01
CA THR A 17 26.87 -3.03 28.24
C THR A 17 27.03 -4.41 28.89
N MET A 18 27.06 -4.49 30.22
CA MET A 18 27.07 -5.75 30.98
C MET A 18 25.82 -6.62 30.79
N PHE A 19 24.68 -6.02 30.47
CA PHE A 19 23.42 -6.74 30.22
C PHE A 19 23.13 -6.99 28.73
N ARG A 20 23.93 -6.39 27.84
CA ARG A 20 23.81 -6.59 26.40
C ARG A 20 24.27 -8.02 26.06
N ASN A 21 23.53 -8.68 25.16
CA ASN A 21 23.79 -10.03 24.63
C ASN A 21 23.62 -11.22 25.61
N LYS A 22 23.08 -11.02 26.81
CA LYS A 22 22.76 -12.13 27.73
C LYS A 22 21.41 -12.77 27.43
N THR A 23 21.32 -14.09 27.59
CA THR A 23 20.07 -14.83 27.40
C THR A 23 19.07 -14.55 28.53
N VAL A 24 17.77 -14.76 28.29
CA VAL A 24 16.73 -14.56 29.32
C VAL A 24 17.01 -15.43 30.56
N ALA A 25 17.53 -16.65 30.35
CA ALA A 25 17.89 -17.57 31.44
C ALA A 25 19.06 -17.06 32.29
N GLU A 26 20.10 -16.48 31.66
CA GLU A 26 21.22 -15.87 32.38
C GLU A 26 20.80 -14.62 33.15
N LEU A 27 19.92 -13.79 32.57
CA LEU A 27 19.38 -12.61 33.23
C LEU A 27 18.51 -12.98 34.44
N ASN A 28 17.79 -14.11 34.40
CA ASN A 28 17.04 -14.61 35.56
C ASN A 28 17.98 -15.12 36.66
N LYS A 29 19.09 -15.80 36.32
CA LYS A 29 20.12 -16.21 37.30
C LYS A 29 20.77 -15.00 37.97
N LEU A 30 21.05 -13.95 37.19
CA LEU A 30 21.61 -12.71 37.69
C LEU A 30 20.63 -11.99 38.64
N GLN A 31 19.34 -11.98 38.31
CA GLN A 31 18.29 -11.46 39.19
C GLN A 31 18.29 -12.18 40.55
N ALA A 32 18.30 -13.52 40.56
CA ALA A 32 18.30 -14.30 41.79
C ALA A 32 19.55 -14.04 42.65
N SER A 33 20.71 -13.84 42.03
CA SER A 33 21.96 -13.49 42.73
C SER A 33 21.88 -12.10 43.38
N ILE A 34 21.29 -11.11 42.68
CA ILE A 34 21.10 -9.76 43.20
C ILE A 34 20.07 -9.74 44.35
N GLU A 35 18.96 -10.45 44.20
CA GLU A 35 17.92 -10.56 45.23
C GLU A 35 18.46 -11.26 46.49
N ALA A 36 19.29 -12.30 46.33
CA ALA A 36 19.96 -12.96 47.46
C ALA A 36 20.96 -12.05 48.18
N LYS A 37 21.67 -11.18 47.42
CA LYS A 37 22.58 -10.17 47.98
C LYS A 37 21.83 -9.06 48.72
N LEU A 38 20.63 -8.71 48.25
CA LEU A 38 19.76 -7.73 48.90
C LEU A 38 19.14 -8.28 50.20
N SER A 39 18.74 -9.56 50.22
CA SER A 39 18.17 -10.21 51.41
C SER A 39 19.20 -10.53 52.49
N GLY A 40 20.47 -10.70 52.12
CA GLY A 40 21.56 -11.11 53.02
C GLY A 40 22.05 -10.06 54.01
N ASN A 41 21.49 -8.84 53.99
CA ASN A 41 21.82 -7.68 54.83
C ASN A 41 23.30 -7.62 55.28
N THR A 42 24.22 -7.63 54.32
CA THR A 42 25.65 -7.47 54.59
C THR A 42 25.96 -6.00 54.84
N ALA A 43 26.48 -5.69 56.03
CA ALA A 43 26.85 -4.33 56.42
C ALA A 43 27.81 -3.69 55.39
N GLY A 44 27.41 -2.55 54.84
CA GLY A 44 28.19 -1.80 53.85
C GLY A 44 27.74 -1.94 52.39
N VAL A 45 26.64 -2.65 52.11
CA VAL A 45 26.08 -2.74 50.77
C VAL A 45 25.12 -1.58 50.49
N ASP A 46 25.36 -0.84 49.41
CA ASP A 46 24.51 0.25 48.94
C ASP A 46 23.19 -0.29 48.37
N VAL A 47 22.16 -0.33 49.21
CA VAL A 47 20.81 -0.81 48.89
C VAL A 47 20.22 -0.08 47.67
N GLY A 48 20.41 1.24 47.57
CA GLY A 48 19.85 2.05 46.49
C GLY A 48 20.49 1.74 45.13
N TYR A 49 21.78 1.41 45.13
CA TYR A 49 22.46 0.95 43.92
C TYR A 49 21.86 -0.38 43.41
N TRP A 50 21.70 -1.38 44.27
CA TRP A 50 21.18 -2.70 43.89
C TRP A 50 19.70 -2.67 43.49
N GLU A 51 18.88 -1.82 44.13
CA GLU A 51 17.49 -1.61 43.72
C GLU A 51 17.40 -0.97 42.34
N SER A 52 18.24 0.04 42.06
CA SER A 52 18.29 0.67 40.74
C SER A 52 18.75 -0.31 39.66
N LEU A 53 19.71 -1.16 39.99
CA LEU A 53 20.24 -2.21 39.12
C LEU A 53 19.18 -3.27 38.80
N LEU A 54 18.40 -3.68 39.82
CA LEU A 54 17.30 -4.64 39.66
C LEU A 54 16.18 -4.07 38.77
N SER A 55 15.86 -2.79 38.92
CA SER A 55 14.88 -2.10 38.07
C SER A 55 15.32 -2.09 36.60
N GLN A 56 16.59 -1.73 36.34
CA GLN A 56 17.14 -1.75 34.99
C GLN A 56 17.18 -3.17 34.42
N LEU A 57 17.55 -4.17 35.22
CA LEU A 57 17.61 -5.57 34.80
C LEU A 57 16.23 -6.11 34.37
N LYS A 58 15.15 -5.75 35.07
CA LYS A 58 13.77 -6.12 34.69
C LYS A 58 13.38 -5.56 33.32
N ALA A 59 13.80 -4.32 33.01
CA ALA A 59 13.57 -3.74 31.69
C ALA A 59 14.33 -4.49 30.58
N PHE A 60 15.59 -4.87 30.84
CA PHE A 60 16.38 -5.69 29.90
C PHE A 60 15.81 -7.10 29.71
N GLN A 61 15.33 -7.74 30.78
CA GLN A 61 14.65 -9.03 30.69
C GLN A 61 13.37 -8.94 29.84
N ALA A 62 12.55 -7.89 30.02
CA ALA A 62 11.34 -7.70 29.22
C ALA A 62 11.68 -7.54 27.73
N ARG A 63 12.72 -6.76 27.40
CA ARG A 63 13.22 -6.60 26.03
C ARG A 63 13.74 -7.92 25.45
N ALA A 64 14.50 -8.70 26.24
CA ALA A 64 15.02 -10.00 25.81
C ALA A 64 13.89 -11.02 25.55
N ARG A 65 12.87 -11.08 26.42
CA ARG A 65 11.67 -11.91 26.24
C ARG A 65 10.87 -11.53 25.01
N LEU A 66 10.76 -10.23 24.71
CA LEU A 66 10.08 -9.75 23.51
C LEU A 66 10.83 -10.16 22.25
N ARG A 67 12.17 -10.04 22.24
CA ARG A 67 13.02 -10.49 21.13
C ARG A 67 12.90 -11.99 20.89
N GLU A 68 12.89 -12.79 21.95
CA GLU A 68 12.75 -14.25 21.85
C GLU A 68 11.39 -14.66 21.27
N ARG A 69 10.29 -14.11 21.78
CA ARG A 69 8.94 -14.37 21.23
C ARG A 69 8.81 -13.90 19.78
N HIS A 70 9.40 -12.76 19.44
CA HIS A 70 9.38 -12.26 18.07
C HIS A 70 10.14 -13.19 17.13
N ARG A 71 11.30 -13.71 17.55
CA ARG A 71 12.08 -14.70 16.81
C ARG A 71 11.28 -15.97 16.55
N ASP A 72 10.55 -16.47 17.54
CA ASP A 72 9.74 -17.68 17.40
C ASP A 72 8.54 -17.46 16.46
N SER A 73 7.87 -16.31 16.56
CA SER A 73 6.81 -15.91 15.63
C SER A 73 7.32 -15.78 14.18
N LEU A 74 8.53 -15.27 13.98
CA LEU A 74 9.15 -15.20 12.65
C LEU A 74 9.47 -16.59 12.09
N LYS A 75 10.00 -17.50 12.91
CA LYS A 75 10.23 -18.90 12.50
C LYS A 75 8.94 -19.57 12.07
N HIS A 76 7.87 -19.43 12.86
CA HIS A 76 6.56 -19.99 12.53
C HIS A 76 5.98 -19.39 11.24
N LYS A 77 6.10 -18.07 11.06
CA LYS A 77 5.65 -17.42 9.82
C LYS A 77 6.44 -17.89 8.59
N LEU A 78 7.75 -18.08 8.74
CA LEU A 78 8.60 -18.59 7.67
C LEU A 78 8.26 -20.05 7.31
N GLU A 79 7.95 -20.87 8.30
CA GLU A 79 7.49 -22.25 8.10
C GLU A 79 6.17 -22.31 7.32
N LEU A 80 5.20 -21.46 7.67
CA LEU A 80 3.93 -21.32 6.93
C LEU A 80 4.15 -20.90 5.47
N LEU A 81 5.02 -19.92 5.23
CA LEU A 81 5.32 -19.43 3.88
C LEU A 81 6.04 -20.50 3.03
N LYS A 82 6.94 -21.29 3.64
CA LYS A 82 7.59 -22.42 2.96
C LYS A 82 6.57 -23.50 2.57
N ALA A 83 5.59 -23.77 3.44
CA ALA A 83 4.51 -24.71 3.13
C ALA A 83 3.60 -24.21 2.00
N GLU A 84 3.31 -22.91 1.95
CA GLU A 84 2.49 -22.28 0.91
C GLU A 84 3.17 -22.28 -0.46
N GLN A 85 4.50 -22.15 -0.52
CA GLN A 85 5.27 -22.06 -1.77
C GLN A 85 5.68 -23.43 -2.36
N GLY A 86 5.36 -24.55 -1.69
CA GLY A 86 5.63 -25.90 -2.22
C GLY A 86 7.12 -26.25 -2.41
N VAL A 87 8.03 -25.52 -1.75
CA VAL A 87 9.48 -25.74 -1.87
C VAL A 87 9.88 -26.96 -1.02
N GLN A 88 10.42 -28.00 -1.68
CA GLN A 88 10.98 -29.19 -1.01
C GLN A 88 12.12 -28.78 -0.06
N PRO A 89 12.28 -29.45 1.09
CA PRO A 89 13.29 -29.10 2.07
C PRO A 89 14.68 -29.38 1.50
N ILE A 90 15.40 -28.30 1.15
CA ILE A 90 16.85 -28.34 0.96
C ILE A 90 17.48 -28.51 2.33
N ASP A 91 18.48 -29.39 2.42
CA ASP A 91 19.21 -29.79 3.62
C ASP A 91 19.41 -28.64 4.64
N PRO A 92 19.20 -28.87 5.95
CA PRO A 92 19.30 -27.82 6.98
C PRO A 92 20.72 -27.28 7.22
N SER A 93 21.71 -27.67 6.40
CA SER A 93 23.13 -27.39 6.63
C SER A 93 23.67 -26.15 5.90
N SER A 94 22.84 -25.35 5.22
CA SER A 94 23.36 -24.19 4.45
C SER A 94 22.57 -22.88 4.57
N CYS A 95 21.67 -22.74 5.56
CA CYS A 95 21.15 -21.42 5.91
C CYS A 95 21.66 -21.03 7.29
N ASP A 96 22.73 -20.23 7.31
CA ASP A 96 23.26 -19.57 8.48
C ASP A 96 22.20 -18.65 9.13
N THR A 97 21.32 -19.24 9.93
CA THR A 97 20.38 -18.52 10.80
C THR A 97 21.10 -17.58 11.76
N ASP A 98 22.37 -17.85 12.06
CA ASP A 98 23.18 -16.99 12.93
C ASP A 98 23.67 -15.72 12.21
N GLU A 99 23.95 -15.77 10.90
CA GLU A 99 24.31 -14.57 10.12
C GLU A 99 23.13 -13.64 9.85
N GLU A 100 21.94 -14.19 9.61
CA GLU A 100 20.71 -13.40 9.40
C GLU A 100 20.27 -12.71 10.70
N VAL A 101 20.38 -13.41 11.83
CA VAL A 101 20.12 -12.86 13.17
C VAL A 101 21.18 -11.82 13.56
N ALA A 102 22.45 -12.03 13.21
CA ALA A 102 23.50 -11.03 13.39
C ALA A 102 23.26 -9.77 12.54
N ARG A 103 22.81 -9.93 11.29
CA ARG A 103 22.39 -8.82 10.42
C ARG A 103 21.23 -8.05 11.01
N TYR A 104 20.21 -8.74 11.51
CA TYR A 104 19.02 -8.11 12.11
C TYR A 104 19.32 -7.40 13.43
N ASN A 105 20.18 -7.98 14.28
CA ASN A 105 20.67 -7.33 15.50
C ASN A 105 21.52 -6.10 15.17
N SER A 106 22.39 -6.16 14.16
CA SER A 106 23.15 -5.01 13.67
C SER A 106 22.24 -3.91 13.12
N GLN A 107 21.14 -4.27 12.45
CA GLN A 107 20.13 -3.34 11.95
C GLN A 107 19.39 -2.63 13.10
N ASN A 108 19.05 -3.37 14.16
CA ASN A 108 18.38 -2.82 15.35
C ASN A 108 19.32 -1.92 16.16
N ASP A 109 20.59 -2.29 16.32
CA ASP A 109 21.58 -1.44 17.01
C ASP A 109 21.81 -0.13 16.24
N LYS A 110 21.82 -0.15 14.90
CA LYS A 110 21.85 1.07 14.06
C LYS A 110 20.58 1.90 14.21
N CYS A 111 19.42 1.27 14.35
CA CYS A 111 18.15 1.97 14.54
C CYS A 111 18.13 2.69 15.90
N ASP A 112 18.58 2.00 16.97
CA ASP A 112 18.71 2.59 18.30
C ASP A 112 19.73 3.74 18.33
N GLU A 113 20.83 3.63 17.58
CA GLU A 113 21.84 4.69 17.46
C GLU A 113 21.29 5.92 16.69
N MET A 114 20.52 5.68 15.62
CA MET A 114 19.89 6.74 14.85
C MET A 114 18.79 7.47 15.66
N VAL A 115 18.02 6.73 16.46
CA VAL A 115 17.04 7.31 17.40
C VAL A 115 17.75 8.12 18.50
N ALA A 116 18.86 7.62 19.04
CA ALA A 116 19.64 8.35 20.02
C ALA A 116 20.24 9.64 19.44
N MET A 117 20.72 9.61 18.21
CA MET A 117 21.22 10.78 17.49
C MET A 117 20.11 11.80 17.24
N ALA A 118 18.91 11.35 16.84
CA ALA A 118 17.75 12.21 16.66
C ALA A 118 17.30 12.88 17.97
N LEU A 119 17.30 12.14 19.08
CA LEU A 119 17.00 12.70 20.41
C LEU A 119 18.06 13.71 20.87
N ALA A 120 19.33 13.43 20.60
CA ALA A 120 20.43 14.36 20.89
C ALA A 120 20.29 15.65 20.08
N ALA A 121 20.06 15.55 18.77
CA ALA A 121 19.79 16.69 17.89
C ALA A 121 18.56 17.48 18.36
N TYR A 122 17.47 16.79 18.70
CA TYR A 122 16.25 17.41 19.23
C TYR A 122 16.54 18.27 20.47
N SER A 123 17.35 17.74 21.39
CA SER A 123 17.74 18.45 22.62
C SER A 123 18.71 19.63 22.38
N HIS A 124 19.59 19.52 21.37
CA HIS A 124 20.60 20.53 21.06
C HIS A 124 19.99 21.71 20.31
N GLU A 125 19.11 21.43 19.35
CA GLU A 125 18.51 22.40 18.44
C GLU A 125 17.27 23.10 19.04
N ARG A 126 16.91 22.78 20.30
CA ARG A 126 15.85 23.47 21.05
C ARG A 126 14.51 23.49 20.28
N PHE A 127 14.15 22.37 19.65
CA PHE A 127 12.91 22.23 18.90
C PHE A 127 11.64 22.26 19.76
N SER A 128 11.78 22.17 21.09
CA SER A 128 10.67 22.46 22.00
C SER A 128 10.52 23.98 22.16
N PRO A 129 9.32 24.55 21.91
CA PRO A 129 9.05 25.95 22.12
C PRO A 129 9.47 26.41 23.53
N LYS A 130 10.13 27.58 23.62
CA LYS A 130 10.42 28.17 24.92
C LYS A 130 9.13 28.75 25.49
N LEU A 131 8.86 28.53 26.77
CA LEU A 131 7.71 29.12 27.45
C LEU A 131 7.85 30.66 27.42
N ILE A 132 6.96 31.32 26.69
CA ILE A 132 6.86 32.79 26.64
C ILE A 132 5.85 33.22 27.69
N LYS A 133 6.21 34.23 28.50
CA LYS A 133 5.26 34.84 29.44
C LYS A 133 4.32 35.76 28.69
N ILE A 134 3.07 35.86 29.14
CA ILE A 134 2.01 36.66 28.51
C ILE A 134 2.44 38.13 28.33
N ASP A 135 3.22 38.68 29.25
CA ASP A 135 3.72 40.06 29.18
C ASP A 135 4.75 40.31 28.05
N ASN A 136 5.35 39.23 27.52
CA ASN A 136 6.35 39.27 26.46
C ASN A 136 5.77 38.88 25.08
N LEU A 137 4.44 38.77 24.96
CA LEU A 137 3.77 38.50 23.69
C LEU A 137 3.75 39.78 22.84
N GLU A 138 3.97 39.63 21.54
CA GLU A 138 3.88 40.74 20.59
C GLU A 138 2.41 41.22 20.49
N ALA A 139 2.20 42.54 20.52
CA ALA A 139 0.86 43.11 20.46
C ALA A 139 0.21 42.77 19.11
N GLY A 140 -0.86 41.95 19.15
CA GLY A 140 -1.51 41.40 17.95
C GLY A 140 -1.38 39.88 17.80
N THR A 141 -0.77 39.19 18.77
CA THR A 141 -0.76 37.71 18.80
C THR A 141 -2.15 37.18 19.18
N ASP A 142 -2.76 36.35 18.33
CA ASP A 142 -4.02 35.66 18.63
C ASP A 142 -3.79 34.63 19.73
N ILE A 143 -4.35 34.89 20.92
CA ILE A 143 -4.32 33.96 22.06
C ILE A 143 -5.57 33.09 21.94
N ILE A 144 -5.35 31.78 21.78
CA ILE A 144 -6.43 30.78 21.75
C ILE A 144 -6.44 30.09 23.12
N GLU A 145 -7.61 30.02 23.75
CA GLU A 145 -7.77 29.27 24.99
C GLU A 145 -7.71 27.75 24.75
N GLU A 146 -7.22 27.00 25.73
CA GLU A 146 -7.06 25.53 25.63
C GLU A 146 -8.38 24.85 25.22
N GLU A 147 -9.50 25.26 25.81
CA GLU A 147 -10.81 24.69 25.47
C GLU A 147 -11.25 24.96 24.03
N GLU A 148 -10.88 26.11 23.47
CA GLU A 148 -11.21 26.45 22.08
C GLU A 148 -10.33 25.68 21.09
N ASP A 149 -9.04 25.53 21.40
CA ASP A 149 -8.12 24.73 20.59
C ASP A 149 -8.52 23.25 20.61
N ASP A 150 -8.91 22.71 21.77
CA ASP A 150 -9.40 21.33 21.89
C ASP A 150 -10.67 21.11 21.07
N LYS A 151 -11.65 22.02 21.14
CA LYS A 151 -12.87 21.93 20.31
C LYS A 151 -12.54 21.99 18.82
N ARG A 152 -11.61 22.86 18.42
CA ARG A 152 -11.15 22.98 17.04
C ARG A 152 -10.44 21.70 16.58
N LEU A 153 -9.59 21.13 17.43
CA LEU A 153 -8.86 19.90 17.18
C LEU A 153 -9.80 18.70 17.07
N GLU A 154 -10.77 18.58 17.98
CA GLU A 154 -11.82 17.56 17.93
C GLU A 154 -12.68 17.68 16.67
N TRP A 155 -13.04 18.90 16.29
CA TRP A 155 -13.77 19.16 15.05
C TRP A 155 -12.98 18.70 13.83
N GLN A 156 -11.69 19.06 13.74
CA GLN A 156 -10.80 18.65 12.64
C GLN A 156 -10.63 17.12 12.61
N ARG A 157 -10.37 16.49 13.76
CA ARG A 157 -10.27 15.02 13.89
C ARG A 157 -11.55 14.33 13.47
N SER A 158 -12.70 14.84 13.91
CA SER A 158 -14.03 14.34 13.55
C SER A 158 -14.29 14.50 12.04
N SER A 159 -13.86 15.61 11.44
CA SER A 159 -13.96 15.84 10.00
C SER A 159 -13.12 14.84 9.20
N VAL A 160 -11.85 14.65 9.56
CA VAL A 160 -10.98 13.66 8.89
C VAL A 160 -11.50 12.24 9.10
N LEU A 161 -11.97 11.90 10.30
CA LEU A 161 -12.59 10.60 10.56
C LEU A 161 -13.88 10.40 9.77
N LYS A 162 -14.70 11.44 9.59
CA LYS A 162 -15.87 11.38 8.69
C LYS A 162 -15.42 11.18 7.24
N GLU A 163 -14.43 11.91 6.76
CA GLU A 163 -13.91 11.72 5.39
C GLU A 163 -13.28 10.34 5.18
N VAL A 164 -12.57 9.81 6.16
CA VAL A 164 -12.00 8.46 6.12
C VAL A 164 -13.10 7.41 6.24
N ARG A 165 -14.12 7.63 7.06
CA ARG A 165 -15.28 6.73 7.20
C ARG A 165 -16.18 6.78 5.98
N GLU A 166 -16.32 7.92 5.32
CA GLU A 166 -16.99 8.09 4.03
C GLU A 166 -16.13 7.47 2.91
N GLY A 167 -14.81 7.63 2.94
CA GLY A 167 -13.87 6.97 2.03
C GLY A 167 -13.80 5.44 2.19
N GLN A 168 -13.99 4.92 3.42
CA GLN A 168 -14.09 3.50 3.72
C GLN A 168 -15.50 2.94 3.51
N ASN A 169 -16.56 3.71 3.79
CA ASN A 169 -17.92 3.37 3.39
C ASN A 169 -18.07 3.39 1.86
N CYS A 170 -17.29 4.18 1.11
CA CYS A 170 -17.23 4.06 -0.35
C CYS A 170 -16.53 2.77 -0.84
N ARG A 171 -15.81 2.04 0.02
CA ARG A 171 -15.23 0.73 -0.34
C ARG A 171 -16.14 -0.46 0.03
N GLN A 172 -17.11 -0.30 0.92
CA GLN A 172 -18.00 -1.40 1.35
C GLN A 172 -19.50 -1.12 1.16
N ARG A 173 -19.88 0.13 0.88
CA ARG A 173 -21.22 0.51 0.43
C ARG A 173 -21.16 0.81 -1.06
N GLU A 174 -20.84 -0.22 -1.84
CA GLU A 174 -21.36 -0.33 -3.20
C GLU A 174 -22.88 -0.62 -3.13
N GLU A 175 -23.65 0.26 -2.48
CA GLU A 175 -25.06 0.37 -2.86
C GLU A 175 -25.02 1.02 -4.23
N LEU A 176 -25.05 0.18 -5.26
CA LEU A 176 -25.22 0.60 -6.64
C LEU A 176 -26.32 1.66 -6.68
N THR A 177 -25.97 2.93 -6.89
CA THR A 177 -26.94 4.03 -7.04
C THR A 177 -28.03 3.59 -8.03
N GLU A 178 -29.26 4.06 -7.90
CA GLU A 178 -30.39 3.60 -8.73
C GLU A 178 -30.06 3.64 -10.25
N GLU A 179 -29.24 4.62 -10.64
CA GLU A 179 -28.66 4.78 -11.99
C GLU A 179 -27.67 3.67 -12.37
N GLU A 180 -26.88 3.17 -11.42
CA GLU A 180 -25.90 2.09 -11.59
C GLU A 180 -26.57 0.73 -11.75
N ARG A 181 -27.66 0.48 -11.01
CA ARG A 181 -28.46 -0.74 -11.16
C ARG A 181 -29.21 -0.76 -12.48
N ARG A 182 -29.69 0.41 -12.94
CA ARG A 182 -30.27 0.57 -14.29
C ARG A 182 -29.19 0.38 -15.36
N LEU A 183 -27.99 0.92 -15.13
CA LEU A 183 -26.84 0.78 -16.03
C LEU A 183 -26.39 -0.68 -16.17
N GLN A 184 -26.21 -1.41 -15.07
CA GLN A 184 -25.85 -2.82 -15.11
C GLN A 184 -26.93 -3.65 -15.81
N LYS A 185 -28.21 -3.31 -15.61
CA LYS A 185 -29.33 -3.96 -16.29
C LYS A 185 -29.39 -3.63 -17.78
N GLU A 186 -29.18 -2.38 -18.20
CA GLU A 186 -29.12 -2.00 -19.62
C GLU A 186 -27.91 -2.62 -20.32
N ALA A 187 -26.77 -2.66 -19.62
CA ALA A 187 -25.54 -3.32 -20.07
C ALA A 187 -25.72 -4.84 -20.22
N GLN A 188 -26.45 -5.48 -19.30
CA GLN A 188 -26.80 -6.91 -19.36
C GLN A 188 -27.86 -7.22 -20.42
N LYS A 189 -28.75 -6.28 -20.74
CA LYS A 189 -29.91 -6.52 -21.63
C LYS A 189 -29.52 -6.84 -23.08
N ASN A 190 -28.34 -6.40 -23.51
CA ASN A 190 -27.81 -6.66 -24.85
C ASN A 190 -26.59 -7.60 -24.82
N MET A 191 -26.52 -8.54 -23.88
CA MET A 191 -25.48 -9.55 -23.91
C MET A 191 -25.76 -10.62 -24.97
N THR A 192 -25.06 -10.52 -26.11
CA THR A 192 -24.89 -11.63 -27.04
C THR A 192 -23.94 -12.67 -26.43
N ALA A 193 -24.15 -13.95 -26.75
CA ALA A 193 -23.40 -15.08 -26.17
C ALA A 193 -21.87 -15.04 -26.40
N ASP A 194 -21.41 -14.24 -27.36
CA ASP A 194 -20.01 -14.11 -27.77
C ASP A 194 -19.25 -12.96 -27.08
N GLU A 195 -19.90 -12.21 -26.20
CA GLU A 195 -19.34 -11.03 -25.54
C GLU A 195 -19.12 -11.24 -24.04
N VAL A 196 -17.85 -11.31 -23.63
CA VAL A 196 -17.42 -11.54 -22.24
C VAL A 196 -17.02 -10.21 -21.60
N GLN A 197 -17.30 -10.03 -20.30
CA GLN A 197 -16.86 -8.85 -19.55
C GLN A 197 -15.34 -8.87 -19.37
N PHE A 198 -14.69 -7.71 -19.54
CA PHE A 198 -13.24 -7.58 -19.45
C PHE A 198 -12.84 -6.45 -18.50
N SER A 199 -12.02 -6.77 -17.50
CA SER A 199 -11.60 -5.84 -16.45
C SER A 199 -10.11 -5.95 -16.15
N VAL A 200 -9.27 -5.95 -17.18
CA VAL A 200 -7.81 -5.94 -17.02
C VAL A 200 -7.30 -4.51 -17.26
N GLU A 201 -7.25 -3.72 -16.19
CA GLU A 201 -6.60 -2.41 -16.19
C GLU A 201 -5.08 -2.57 -16.15
N THR A 202 -4.37 -1.75 -16.93
CA THR A 202 -2.93 -1.57 -16.79
C THR A 202 -2.69 -0.43 -15.79
N LYS A 203 -1.90 -0.68 -14.74
CA LYS A 203 -1.51 0.37 -13.80
C LYS A 203 -0.63 1.38 -14.55
N LEU A 204 -1.14 2.58 -14.74
CA LEU A 204 -0.33 3.71 -15.19
C LEU A 204 0.52 4.23 -14.03
N ASP A 205 1.68 4.80 -14.34
CA ASP A 205 2.51 5.46 -13.34
C ASP A 205 1.71 6.62 -12.71
N PRO A 206 1.83 6.84 -11.38
CA PRO A 206 1.08 7.88 -10.70
C PRO A 206 1.47 9.25 -11.27
N GLN A 207 0.57 9.85 -12.03
CA GLN A 207 0.77 11.17 -12.61
C GLN A 207 0.33 12.24 -11.62
N GLN A 208 1.22 13.17 -11.28
CA GLN A 208 0.87 14.31 -10.43
C GLN A 208 0.10 15.33 -11.28
N TYR A 209 -1.20 15.45 -11.03
CA TYR A 209 -2.06 16.38 -11.76
C TYR A 209 -2.00 17.77 -11.13
N LEU A 210 -1.76 18.82 -11.93
CA LEU A 210 -1.73 20.22 -11.45
C LEU A 210 -3.05 20.67 -10.81
N TRP A 211 -4.15 19.96 -11.06
CA TRP A 211 -5.48 20.25 -10.51
C TRP A 211 -5.82 19.43 -9.25
N SER A 212 -4.96 18.51 -8.80
CA SER A 212 -5.22 17.62 -7.66
C SER A 212 -5.52 18.36 -6.36
N ASP A 213 -5.03 19.59 -6.23
CA ASP A 213 -5.24 20.44 -5.06
C ASP A 213 -6.64 21.07 -5.03
N LYS A 214 -7.29 21.23 -6.19
CA LYS A 214 -8.62 21.81 -6.31
C LYS A 214 -9.72 20.74 -6.33
N TYR A 215 -9.45 19.59 -6.93
CA TYR A 215 -10.42 18.52 -7.08
C TYR A 215 -9.81 17.18 -6.68
N ARG A 216 -10.57 16.37 -5.92
CA ARG A 216 -10.16 15.02 -5.54
C ARG A 216 -10.09 14.13 -6.79
N PRO A 217 -8.92 13.58 -7.16
CA PRO A 217 -8.80 12.68 -8.30
C PRO A 217 -9.69 11.43 -8.14
N ARG A 218 -10.40 11.06 -9.19
CA ARG A 218 -11.30 9.90 -9.22
C ARG A 218 -11.05 9.06 -10.47
N LYS A 219 -11.15 7.75 -10.36
CA LYS A 219 -11.16 6.88 -11.54
C LYS A 219 -12.55 6.86 -12.18
N PRO A 220 -12.65 6.98 -13.51
CA PRO A 220 -13.93 6.83 -14.19
C PRO A 220 -14.43 5.40 -14.10
N ARG A 221 -15.75 5.25 -14.11
CA ARG A 221 -16.38 3.93 -14.11
C ARG A 221 -16.48 3.45 -15.53
N TYR A 222 -16.34 2.15 -15.76
CA TYR A 222 -16.41 1.62 -17.11
C TYR A 222 -17.08 0.25 -17.14
N PHE A 223 -17.63 -0.08 -18.29
CA PHE A 223 -18.18 -1.38 -18.61
C PHE A 223 -17.62 -1.83 -19.96
N ASN A 224 -16.54 -2.60 -19.89
CA ASN A 224 -15.83 -3.07 -21.06
C ASN A 224 -16.20 -4.51 -21.39
N ARG A 225 -16.39 -4.78 -22.67
CA ARG A 225 -16.69 -6.12 -23.20
C ARG A 225 -15.69 -6.49 -24.27
N VAL A 226 -15.28 -7.75 -24.26
CA VAL A 226 -14.43 -8.34 -25.29
C VAL A 226 -15.29 -9.24 -26.14
N HIS A 227 -15.30 -8.96 -27.44
CA HIS A 227 -15.96 -9.81 -28.41
C HIS A 227 -15.01 -10.93 -28.79
N THR A 228 -15.31 -12.14 -28.31
CA THR A 228 -14.53 -13.34 -28.60
C THR A 228 -15.27 -14.17 -29.63
N GLY A 229 -14.56 -14.76 -30.58
CA GLY A 229 -15.20 -15.64 -31.55
C GLY A 229 -14.23 -16.58 -32.22
N PHE A 230 -14.78 -17.51 -32.99
CA PHE A 230 -14.03 -18.50 -33.73
C PHE A 230 -13.58 -17.94 -35.08
N GLU A 231 -12.34 -18.24 -35.47
CA GLU A 231 -11.84 -17.92 -36.80
C GLU A 231 -11.73 -19.21 -37.62
N TRP A 232 -12.67 -19.45 -38.53
CA TRP A 232 -12.66 -20.62 -39.42
C TRP A 232 -11.74 -20.40 -40.63
N ASN A 233 -10.44 -20.31 -40.39
CA ASN A 233 -9.44 -20.30 -41.45
C ASN A 233 -9.31 -21.70 -42.09
N LYS A 234 -8.73 -21.80 -43.29
CA LYS A 234 -8.50 -23.06 -44.01
C LYS A 234 -7.74 -24.10 -43.16
N TYR A 235 -6.83 -23.64 -42.30
CA TYR A 235 -6.13 -24.49 -41.33
C TYR A 235 -7.05 -24.97 -40.19
N ASN A 236 -7.87 -24.07 -39.64
CA ASN A 236 -8.78 -24.45 -38.54
C ASN A 236 -9.89 -25.39 -39.04
N GLN A 237 -10.32 -25.24 -40.30
CA GLN A 237 -11.28 -26.13 -40.95
C GLN A 237 -10.79 -27.58 -41.10
N THR A 238 -9.48 -27.85 -41.02
CA THR A 238 -8.93 -29.21 -41.17
C THR A 238 -8.67 -29.91 -39.83
N HIS A 239 -8.69 -29.18 -38.72
CA HIS A 239 -8.32 -29.69 -37.39
C HIS A 239 -9.39 -29.53 -36.32
N TYR A 240 -10.42 -28.74 -36.60
CA TYR A 240 -11.51 -28.45 -35.68
C TYR A 240 -12.84 -28.67 -36.38
N ASP A 241 -13.81 -29.20 -35.63
CA ASP A 241 -15.14 -29.54 -36.10
C ASP A 241 -16.19 -28.78 -35.26
N MET A 242 -17.48 -28.95 -35.58
CA MET A 242 -18.56 -28.29 -34.83
C MET A 242 -18.60 -28.71 -33.34
N ASP A 243 -18.25 -29.96 -33.05
CA ASP A 243 -18.23 -30.50 -31.69
C ASP A 243 -16.93 -30.20 -30.94
N ASN A 244 -15.87 -29.81 -31.65
CA ASN A 244 -14.60 -29.37 -31.08
C ASN A 244 -14.12 -28.10 -31.82
N PRO A 245 -14.76 -26.95 -31.55
CA PRO A 245 -14.46 -25.72 -32.25
C PRO A 245 -13.05 -25.21 -31.92
N PRO A 246 -12.44 -24.41 -32.81
CA PRO A 246 -11.11 -23.85 -32.57
C PRO A 246 -11.10 -22.96 -31.31
N PRO A 247 -9.94 -22.69 -30.72
CA PRO A 247 -9.84 -21.73 -29.61
C PRO A 247 -10.42 -20.35 -30.00
N LYS A 248 -11.19 -19.75 -29.10
CA LYS A 248 -11.76 -18.41 -29.33
C LYS A 248 -10.64 -17.37 -29.37
N ILE A 249 -10.70 -16.50 -30.36
CA ILE A 249 -9.79 -15.36 -30.49
C ILE A 249 -10.55 -14.06 -30.25
N VAL A 250 -9.81 -13.02 -29.85
CA VAL A 250 -10.39 -11.68 -29.70
C VAL A 250 -10.63 -11.09 -31.09
N GLN A 251 -11.90 -10.78 -31.38
CA GLN A 251 -12.34 -10.21 -32.64
C GLN A 251 -12.60 -8.71 -32.55
N GLY A 252 -12.72 -8.16 -31.35
CA GLY A 252 -12.97 -6.74 -31.13
C GLY A 252 -13.20 -6.41 -29.66
N TYR A 253 -13.29 -5.12 -29.39
CA TYR A 253 -13.52 -4.58 -28.05
C TYR A 253 -14.67 -3.58 -28.08
N LYS A 254 -15.42 -3.52 -26.98
CA LYS A 254 -16.45 -2.52 -26.72
C LYS A 254 -16.17 -1.86 -25.37
N PHE A 255 -15.65 -0.64 -25.41
CA PHE A 255 -15.44 0.20 -24.24
C PHE A 255 -16.63 1.12 -24.04
N ASN A 256 -17.15 1.15 -22.82
CA ASN A 256 -18.13 2.13 -22.40
C ASN A 256 -17.64 2.74 -21.09
N ILE A 257 -17.16 3.98 -21.14
CA ILE A 257 -16.55 4.68 -20.01
C ILE A 257 -17.47 5.82 -19.59
N PHE A 258 -17.74 5.93 -18.30
CA PHE A 258 -18.71 6.83 -17.70
C PHE A 258 -17.98 7.95 -16.98
N TYR A 259 -18.34 9.18 -17.34
CA TYR A 259 -17.80 10.43 -16.83
C TYR A 259 -18.91 11.36 -16.29
N PRO A 260 -19.76 10.91 -15.35
CA PRO A 260 -20.91 11.69 -14.86
C PRO A 260 -20.54 13.05 -14.27
N ASP A 261 -19.39 13.15 -13.61
CA ASP A 261 -18.93 14.33 -12.88
C ASP A 261 -17.92 15.17 -13.68
N LEU A 262 -17.90 15.05 -15.01
CA LEU A 262 -16.97 15.81 -15.85
C LEU A 262 -17.31 17.29 -15.76
N ILE A 263 -16.36 18.08 -15.22
CA ILE A 263 -16.56 19.52 -14.97
C ILE A 263 -16.75 20.24 -16.30
N GLU A 264 -15.83 20.01 -17.23
CA GLU A 264 -15.82 20.63 -18.54
C GLU A 264 -16.41 19.66 -19.57
N LYS A 265 -17.73 19.75 -19.77
CA LYS A 265 -18.45 18.92 -20.77
C LYS A 265 -18.07 19.23 -22.22
N ALA A 266 -17.37 20.34 -22.46
CA ALA A 266 -16.83 20.70 -23.77
C ALA A 266 -15.60 19.85 -24.14
N ASP A 267 -14.84 19.41 -23.14
CA ASP A 267 -13.64 18.61 -23.32
C ASP A 267 -14.03 17.14 -23.46
N THR A 268 -14.16 16.69 -24.71
CA THR A 268 -14.47 15.29 -24.98
C THR A 268 -13.26 14.42 -24.61
N PRO A 269 -13.46 13.29 -23.89
CA PRO A 269 -12.38 12.38 -23.57
C PRO A 269 -11.72 11.82 -24.84
N GLN A 270 -10.40 11.73 -24.79
CA GLN A 270 -9.57 11.29 -25.91
C GLN A 270 -8.98 9.92 -25.62
N TYR A 271 -8.58 9.22 -26.67
CA TYR A 271 -7.89 7.94 -26.55
C TYR A 271 -6.61 7.93 -27.38
N GLU A 272 -5.61 7.23 -26.88
CA GLU A 272 -4.31 7.06 -27.51
C GLU A 272 -3.91 5.58 -27.48
N LEU A 273 -3.42 5.08 -28.61
CA LEU A 273 -2.91 3.72 -28.71
C LEU A 273 -1.39 3.73 -28.62
N ILE A 274 -0.86 3.19 -27.54
CA ILE A 274 0.58 3.13 -27.26
C ILE A 274 1.05 1.68 -27.43
N PRO A 275 1.80 1.34 -28.48
CA PRO A 275 2.34 -0.01 -28.65
C PRO A 275 3.41 -0.30 -27.58
N ILE A 276 3.34 -1.48 -26.96
CA ILE A 276 4.26 -1.88 -25.89
C ILE A 276 5.51 -2.52 -26.54
N LYS A 277 6.71 -2.02 -26.22
CA LYS A 277 7.98 -2.53 -26.79
C LYS A 277 8.28 -3.97 -26.38
N ASP A 278 7.90 -4.35 -25.16
CA ASP A 278 8.17 -5.68 -24.61
C ASP A 278 7.26 -6.79 -25.18
N SER A 279 6.10 -6.42 -25.75
CA SER A 279 5.16 -7.38 -26.33
C SER A 279 4.44 -6.77 -27.55
N PRO A 280 4.93 -6.98 -28.78
CA PRO A 280 4.41 -6.31 -29.98
C PRO A 280 2.98 -6.73 -30.34
N ASP A 281 2.55 -7.91 -29.88
CA ASP A 281 1.20 -8.45 -30.05
C ASP A 281 0.14 -7.69 -29.22
N PHE A 282 0.57 -6.87 -28.25
CA PHE A 282 -0.31 -6.11 -27.38
C PHE A 282 0.02 -4.61 -27.42
N ALA A 283 -1.02 -3.79 -27.32
CA ALA A 283 -0.92 -2.36 -27.22
C ALA A 283 -1.70 -1.88 -25.98
N MET A 284 -1.29 -0.74 -25.46
CA MET A 284 -1.95 -0.07 -24.35
C MET A 284 -2.86 1.02 -24.92
N LEU A 285 -4.17 0.86 -24.70
CA LEU A 285 -5.16 1.86 -25.07
C LEU A 285 -5.39 2.77 -23.86
N LYS A 286 -4.81 3.97 -23.90
CA LYS A 286 -4.93 5.00 -22.87
C LYS A 286 -6.14 5.89 -23.18
N PHE A 287 -6.95 6.19 -22.18
CA PHE A 287 -8.04 7.15 -22.21
C PHE A 287 -7.69 8.31 -21.29
N THR A 288 -7.72 9.51 -21.85
CA THR A 288 -7.44 10.77 -21.15
C THR A 288 -8.74 11.55 -21.07
N ALA A 289 -9.09 11.99 -19.87
CA ALA A 289 -10.26 12.80 -19.62
C ALA A 289 -9.88 14.09 -18.90
N GLY A 290 -10.81 15.04 -18.85
CA GLY A 290 -10.65 16.25 -18.05
C GLY A 290 -10.78 16.00 -16.54
N PRO A 291 -10.43 16.98 -15.71
CA PRO A 291 -10.65 16.94 -14.26
C PRO A 291 -12.13 16.67 -13.93
N PRO A 292 -12.45 15.86 -12.90
CA PRO A 292 -11.58 15.29 -11.87
C PRO A 292 -11.11 13.86 -12.17
N TYR A 293 -11.19 13.40 -13.42
CA TYR A 293 -10.93 12.01 -13.76
C TYR A 293 -9.44 11.74 -14.01
N GLU A 294 -8.95 10.63 -13.45
CA GLU A 294 -7.63 10.08 -13.77
C GLU A 294 -7.65 9.37 -15.12
N ASP A 295 -6.48 9.37 -15.77
CA ASP A 295 -6.28 8.62 -17.01
C ASP A 295 -6.36 7.11 -16.72
N ILE A 296 -6.99 6.37 -17.62
CA ILE A 296 -7.11 4.91 -17.51
C ILE A 296 -6.54 4.25 -18.75
N ALA A 297 -5.91 3.09 -18.60
CA ALA A 297 -5.39 2.35 -19.73
C ALA A 297 -5.70 0.87 -19.67
N PHE A 298 -5.95 0.28 -20.83
CA PHE A 298 -6.24 -1.13 -20.98
C PHE A 298 -5.26 -1.80 -21.93
N LYS A 299 -4.81 -3.00 -21.56
CA LYS A 299 -4.03 -3.85 -22.46
C LYS A 299 -4.95 -4.53 -23.47
N ILE A 300 -4.76 -4.25 -24.74
CA ILE A 300 -5.52 -4.82 -25.86
C ILE A 300 -4.60 -5.49 -26.87
N VAL A 301 -5.18 -6.36 -27.72
CA VAL A 301 -4.45 -6.96 -28.85
C VAL A 301 -4.11 -5.87 -29.88
N ASN A 302 -2.87 -5.84 -30.33
CA ASN A 302 -2.38 -4.91 -31.34
C ASN A 302 -2.64 -5.43 -32.75
N ARG A 303 -3.85 -5.19 -33.27
CA ARG A 303 -4.26 -5.51 -34.65
C ARG A 303 -4.94 -4.32 -35.29
N GLU A 304 -4.96 -4.26 -36.62
CA GLU A 304 -5.64 -3.17 -37.34
C GLU A 304 -7.15 -3.17 -37.07
N TRP A 305 -7.68 -1.97 -36.80
CA TRP A 305 -9.11 -1.77 -36.54
C TRP A 305 -9.90 -1.57 -37.83
N GLU A 306 -11.14 -2.03 -37.82
CA GLU A 306 -12.11 -1.79 -38.88
C GLU A 306 -12.98 -0.58 -38.55
N TYR A 307 -12.71 0.55 -39.20
CA TYR A 307 -13.41 1.83 -38.99
C TYR A 307 -14.78 1.94 -39.68
N SER A 308 -15.36 0.82 -40.14
CA SER A 308 -16.63 0.85 -40.86
C SER A 308 -17.82 0.89 -39.90
N TYR A 309 -18.64 1.95 -39.97
CA TYR A 309 -19.88 2.06 -39.20
C TYR A 309 -20.86 0.90 -39.47
N LYS A 310 -20.88 0.36 -40.70
CA LYS A 310 -21.71 -0.81 -41.06
C LYS A 310 -21.31 -2.09 -40.33
N ARG A 311 -20.08 -2.16 -39.82
CA ARG A 311 -19.54 -3.29 -39.08
C ARG A 311 -19.41 -3.01 -37.59
N GLY A 312 -20.12 -2.00 -37.09
CA GLY A 312 -20.25 -1.74 -35.67
C GLY A 312 -19.15 -0.85 -35.07
N PHE A 313 -18.34 -0.17 -35.89
CA PHE A 313 -17.45 0.88 -35.38
C PHE A 313 -18.28 2.04 -34.80
N ARG A 314 -17.95 2.45 -33.59
CA ARG A 314 -18.60 3.57 -32.89
C ARG A 314 -17.55 4.28 -32.04
N CYS A 315 -17.45 5.60 -32.18
CA CYS A 315 -16.62 6.45 -31.34
C CYS A 315 -17.41 7.73 -31.07
N GLN A 316 -18.09 7.81 -29.93
CA GLN A 316 -18.95 8.95 -29.61
C GLN A 316 -18.99 9.21 -28.10
N PHE A 317 -19.13 10.47 -27.71
CA PHE A 317 -19.35 10.90 -26.33
C PHE A 317 -20.75 11.51 -26.21
N HIS A 318 -21.64 10.86 -25.46
CA HIS A 318 -23.01 11.35 -25.26
C HIS A 318 -23.52 10.95 -23.88
N ASN A 319 -24.32 11.81 -23.24
CA ASN A 319 -24.86 11.60 -21.89
C ASN A 319 -23.79 11.22 -20.85
N ASN A 320 -22.61 11.86 -20.92
CA ASN A 320 -21.47 11.55 -20.05
C ASN A 320 -20.93 10.11 -20.24
N ILE A 321 -21.25 9.44 -21.35
CA ILE A 321 -20.77 8.11 -21.69
C ILE A 321 -19.91 8.20 -22.94
N PHE A 322 -18.65 7.80 -22.80
CA PHE A 322 -17.75 7.59 -23.91
C PHE A 322 -17.87 6.16 -24.42
N GLN A 323 -18.33 6.01 -25.67
CA GLN A 323 -18.50 4.73 -26.33
C GLN A 323 -17.45 4.57 -27.42
N LEU A 324 -16.56 3.58 -27.24
CA LEU A 324 -15.58 3.18 -28.24
C LEU A 324 -15.73 1.69 -28.55
N TRP A 325 -16.34 1.38 -29.69
CA TRP A 325 -16.57 0.03 -30.17
C TRP A 325 -15.83 -0.15 -31.48
N PHE A 326 -15.07 -1.24 -31.58
CA PHE A 326 -14.38 -1.59 -32.81
C PHE A 326 -14.17 -3.09 -32.91
N HIS A 327 -14.09 -3.55 -34.15
CA HIS A 327 -13.69 -4.90 -34.50
C HIS A 327 -12.35 -4.86 -35.22
N PHE A 328 -11.60 -5.95 -35.15
CA PHE A 328 -10.37 -6.12 -35.92
C PHE A 328 -10.68 -6.45 -37.38
N LYS A 329 -9.88 -5.91 -38.29
CA LYS A 329 -9.97 -6.27 -39.71
C LYS A 329 -9.71 -7.76 -39.88
N ARG A 330 -10.57 -8.41 -40.65
CA ARG A 330 -10.38 -9.79 -41.09
C ARG A 330 -9.76 -9.78 -42.49
N TYR A 331 -8.52 -10.25 -42.60
CA TYR A 331 -7.90 -10.46 -43.90
C TYR A 331 -8.38 -11.77 -44.49
N ARG A 332 -9.05 -11.70 -45.65
CA ARG A 332 -9.35 -12.90 -46.43
C ARG A 332 -8.16 -13.17 -47.34
N TYR A 333 -7.49 -14.29 -47.11
CA TYR A 333 -6.48 -14.77 -48.03
C TYR A 333 -7.15 -15.11 -49.38
N ARG A 334 -6.81 -14.35 -50.43
CA ARG A 334 -7.13 -14.70 -51.81
C ARG A 334 -5.93 -15.44 -52.40
N ARG A 335 -6.16 -16.64 -52.94
CA ARG A 335 -5.17 -17.41 -53.68
C ARG A 335 -4.96 -16.83 -55.07
#